data_AF-A0A2V7D4K7-F1
#
_entry.id   AF-A0A2V7D4K7-F1
#
_cell.length_a   1.000
_cell.length_b   1.000
_cell.length_c   1.000
_cell.angle_alpha   90.00
_cell.angle_beta   90.00
_cell.angle_gamma   90.00
#
_symmetry.space_group_name_H-M   'P 1'
#
loop_
_entity.id
_entity.type
_entity.pdbx_description
1 polymer ?
#
loop_
_entity_poly.entity_id
_entity_poly.type
_entity_poly.pdbx_seq_one_letter_code
_entity_poly.pdbx_strand_id
1 'polypeptide(L)' 'MSYSADLYALQRRAATFVDRILKGARPAELPVEQARKFEFVINLKTAKALGLTIPQSVLVRADQVIE' A
#
# COMPACT_ATOMS: atom_id res chain seq x y z
N MET A 1 1.88 11.16 7.78
CA MET A 1 2.75 10.15 7.13
C MET A 1 2.06 8.81 7.24
N SER A 2 2.14 7.95 6.24
CA SER A 2 1.56 6.61 6.27
C SER A 2 2.51 5.60 5.63
N TYR A 3 2.54 4.40 6.19
CA TYR A 3 3.17 3.23 5.59
C TYR A 3 2.11 2.12 5.52
N SER A 4 1.72 1.72 4.31
CA SER A 4 0.58 0.84 4.11
C SER A 4 0.73 -0.02 2.85
N ALA A 5 -0.05 -1.08 2.75
CA ALA A 5 -0.11 -1.87 1.53
C ALA A 5 -0.54 -1.01 0.33
N ASP A 6 0.04 -1.28 -0.83
CA ASP A 6 -0.43 -0.74 -2.10
C ASP A 6 -1.81 -1.37 -2.40
N LEU A 7 -2.85 -0.54 -2.34
CA LEU A 7 -4.23 -1.00 -2.53
C LEU A 7 -4.49 -1.49 -3.95
N TYR A 8 -3.89 -0.88 -4.97
CA TYR A 8 -4.05 -1.34 -6.34
C TYR A 8 -3.39 -2.70 -6.55
N ALA A 9 -2.22 -2.94 -5.95
CA ALA A 9 -1.58 -4.24 -5.96
C ALA A 9 -2.43 -5.30 -5.24
N LEU A 10 -3.02 -4.95 -4.10
CA LEU A 10 -3.91 -5.82 -3.36
C LEU A 10 -5.18 -6.17 -4.16
N GLN A 11 -5.80 -5.17 -4.80
CA GLN A 11 -6.99 -5.35 -5.63
C GLN A 11 -6.71 -6.23 -6.86
N ARG A 12 -5.58 -6.02 -7.54
CA ARG A 12 -5.14 -6.91 -8.63
C ARG A 12 -4.99 -8.36 -8.15
N ARG A 13 -4.46 -8.55 -6.93
CA ARG A 13 -4.34 -9.90 -6.37
C ARG A 13 -5.69 -10.51 -6.01
N ALA A 14 -6.60 -9.71 -5.45
CA ALA A 14 -7.97 -10.14 -5.18
C ALA A 14 -8.69 -10.58 -6.47
N ALA A 15 -8.48 -9.90 -7.59
CA ALA A 15 -9.05 -10.29 -8.89
C ALA A 15 -8.61 -11.70 -9.34
N THR A 16 -7.38 -12.11 -9.02
CA THR A 16 -6.91 -13.49 -9.27
C THR A 16 -7.72 -14.52 -8.46
N PHE A 17 -8.07 -14.20 -7.23
CA PHE A 17 -8.91 -15.09 -6.41
C PHE A 17 -10.33 -15.18 -6.97
N VAL A 18 -10.90 -14.05 -7.38
CA VAL A 18 -12.21 -14.01 -8.04
C VAL A 18 -12.21 -14.89 -9.30
N ASP A 19 -11.20 -14.76 -10.17
CA ASP A 19 -11.08 -15.60 -11.37
C ASP A 19 -11.03 -17.10 -11.04
N ARG A 20 -10.25 -17.50 -10.02
CA ARG A 20 -10.17 -18.90 -9.57
C ARG A 20 -11.52 -19.43 -9.05
N ILE A 21 -12.23 -18.62 -8.26
CA ILE A 21 -13.55 -18.99 -7.71
C ILE A 21 -14.57 -19.15 -8.85
N LEU A 22 -14.61 -18.21 -9.80
CA LEU A 22 -15.51 -18.28 -10.95
C LEU A 22 -15.22 -19.50 -11.84
N LYS A 23 -13.99 -20.02 -11.83
CA LYS A 23 -13.58 -21.27 -12.49
C LYS A 23 -13.82 -22.54 -11.64
N GLY A 24 -14.44 -22.43 -10.47
CA GLY A 24 -14.85 -23.56 -9.64
C GLY A 24 -13.94 -23.90 -8.46
N ALA A 25 -12.93 -23.08 -8.15
CA ALA A 25 -12.13 -23.29 -6.94
C ALA A 25 -12.98 -23.06 -5.67
N ARG A 26 -12.86 -23.95 -4.67
CA ARG A 26 -13.55 -23.80 -3.38
C ARG A 26 -12.89 -22.70 -2.55
N PRO A 27 -13.62 -21.65 -2.11
CA PRO A 27 -13.04 -20.56 -1.32
C PRO A 27 -12.33 -21.03 -0.05
N ALA A 28 -12.82 -22.09 0.60
CA ALA A 28 -12.23 -22.66 1.81
C ALA A 28 -10.83 -23.28 1.59
N GLU A 29 -10.43 -23.53 0.35
CA GLU A 29 -9.12 -24.10 0.00
C GLU A 29 -8.14 -23.05 -0.54
N LEU A 30 -8.61 -21.83 -0.78
CA LEU A 30 -7.75 -20.74 -1.22
C LEU A 30 -7.00 -20.16 -0.02
N PRO A 31 -5.67 -20.03 -0.08
CA PRO A 31 -4.89 -19.50 1.03
C PRO A 31 -5.18 -18.00 1.22
N VAL A 32 -5.29 -17.55 2.47
CA VAL A 32 -5.25 -16.12 2.75
C VAL A 32 -3.83 -15.61 2.50
N GLU A 33 -3.72 -14.55 1.71
CA GLU A 33 -2.43 -13.98 1.36
C GLU A 33 -2.20 -12.63 2.02
N GLN A 34 -0.95 -12.37 2.42
CA GLN A 34 -0.54 -11.06 2.92
C GLN A 34 -0.10 -10.14 1.78
N ALA A 35 -0.22 -8.83 2.02
CA ALA A 35 0.31 -7.82 1.12
C ALA A 35 1.83 -7.97 0.96
N ARG A 36 2.30 -7.84 -0.29
CA ARG A 36 3.72 -7.94 -0.63
C ARG A 36 4.35 -6.61 -1.03
N LYS A 37 3.51 -5.63 -1.40
CA LYS A 37 3.94 -4.30 -1.82
C LYS A 37 3.35 -3.28 -0.87
N PHE A 38 4.21 -2.40 -0.39
CA PHE A 38 3.88 -1.32 0.53
C PHE A 38 4.37 0.00 -0.06
N GLU A 39 3.72 1.08 0.36
CA GLU A 39 4.07 2.44 -0.03
C GLU A 39 4.28 3.28 1.23
N PHE A 40 5.36 4.06 1.22
CA PHE A 40 5.66 5.06 2.23
C PHE A 40 5.37 6.45 1.69
N VAL A 41 4.34 7.12 2.24
CA VAL A 41 3.85 8.42 1.77
C VAL A 41 4.00 9.49 2.83
N ILE A 42 4.58 10.62 2.43
CA ILE A 42 4.80 11.78 3.29
C ILE A 42 4.00 12.97 2.77
N ASN A 43 3.17 13.57 3.63
CA ASN A 43 2.55 14.86 3.36
C ASN A 43 3.42 15.97 3.94
N LEU A 44 4.28 16.53 3.07
CA LEU A 44 5.22 17.57 3.42
C LEU A 44 4.51 18.92 3.64
N LYS A 45 3.41 19.19 2.93
CA LYS A 45 2.56 20.36 3.16
C LYS A 45 2.08 20.44 4.61
N THR A 46 1.49 19.35 5.09
CA THR A 46 0.97 19.25 6.45
C THR A 46 2.10 19.27 7.46
N ALA A 47 3.23 18.60 7.20
CA ALA A 47 4.39 18.66 8.09
C ALA A 47 4.88 20.11 8.28
N LYS A 48 5.03 20.87 7.18
CA LYS A 48 5.40 22.30 7.22
C LYS A 48 4.38 23.14 8.00
N ALA A 49 3.08 22.94 7.76
CA ALA A 49 2.01 23.66 8.46
C ALA A 49 1.98 23.38 9.97
N LEU A 50 2.42 22.19 10.38
CA LEU A 50 2.54 21.78 11.79
C LEU A 50 3.91 22.13 12.41
N GLY A 51 4.81 22.79 11.68
CA GLY A 51 6.15 23.11 12.16
C GLY A 51 7.07 21.89 12.32
N LEU A 52 6.76 20.77 11.66
CA LEU A 52 7.55 19.54 11.72
C LEU A 52 8.59 19.53 10.59
N THR A 53 9.86 19.39 10.96
CA THR A 53 10.96 19.15 10.01
C THR A 53 11.12 17.66 9.76
N ILE A 54 10.92 17.22 8.51
CA ILE A 54 11.16 15.83 8.11
C ILE A 54 12.62 15.69 7.66
N PRO A 55 13.41 14.76 8.24
CA PRO A 55 14.80 14.57 7.83
C PRO A 55 14.93 14.13 6.38
N GLN A 56 15.97 14.58 5.69
CA GLN A 56 16.24 14.20 4.30
C GLN A 56 16.39 12.68 4.13
N SER A 57 16.98 12.00 5.11
CA SER A 57 17.12 10.54 5.13
C SER A 57 15.78 9.78 5.13
N VAL A 58 14.71 10.42 5.60
CA VAL A 58 13.34 9.89 5.58
C VAL A 58 12.67 10.24 4.26
N LEU A 59 12.83 11.47 3.76
CA LEU A 59 12.26 11.91 2.49
C LEU A 59 12.74 11.07 1.31
N VAL A 60 14.04 10.74 1.25
CA VAL A 60 14.60 9.92 0.15
C VAL A 60 14.12 8.46 0.15
N ARG A 61 13.48 8.02 1.24
CA ARG A 61 12.89 6.67 1.34
C ARG A 61 11.40 6.65 1.00
N ALA A 62 10.76 7.82 0.87
CA ALA A 62 9.34 7.88 0.55
C ALA A 62 9.12 7.53 -0.91
N ASP A 63 8.13 6.70 -1.17
CA ASP A 63 7.68 6.39 -2.53
C ASP A 63 6.91 7.59 -3.12
N GLN A 64 6.28 8.40 -2.26
CA GLN A 64 5.57 9.61 -2.66
C GLN A 64 5.68 10.72 -1.60
N VAL A 65 5.85 11.95 -2.08
CA VAL A 65 5.76 13.18 -1.28
C VAL A 65 4.62 14.04 -1.82
N ILE A 66 3.75 14.49 -0.93
CA ILE A 66 2.65 15.43 -1.21
C ILE A 66 3.06 16.81 -0.69
N GLU A 67 3.06 17.82 -1.56
CA GLU A 67 3.53 19.19 -1.28
C GLU A 67 2.42 20.25 -1.21
#